data_AF-A0A8S8YSD5-F1
#
_entry.id   AF-A0A8S8YSD5-F1
#
_cell.length_a   1.000
_cell.length_b   1.000
_cell.length_c   1.000
_cell.angle_alpha   90.00
_cell.angle_beta   90.00
_cell.angle_gamma   90.00
#
_symmetry.space_group_name_H-M   'P 1'
#
loop_
_entity.id
_entity.type
_entity.pdbx_description
1 polymer ?
#
loop_
_entity_poly.entity_id
_entity_poly.type
_entity_poly.pdbx_seq_one_letter_code
_entity_poly.pdbx_strand_id
1 'polypeptide(L)'
;MPDSDAVRRLLEGDIDPVEIEQDPELYSMAERIYGSEALEEMGVHAPEIGEASEEVDFGLISDDISLPDFIPDLPDLKVGADGKSRRWGLVFFGFCGLAGTIFNMVIGVGAILCSTGIANMRQICSEDYSQTKVVWTKGYTWDGLHQIETWVKPMTEPLLGDLLILSFFTVIAIAGLFLKK
;
A
#
# COMPACT_ATOMS: atom_id res chain seq x y z
N MET A 1 -12.01 -25.04 -30.84
CA MET A 1 -12.44 -24.00 -31.81
C MET A 1 -13.96 -23.96 -31.72
N PRO A 2 -14.50 -22.89 -31.15
CA PRO A 2 -15.93 -22.77 -30.89
C PRO A 2 -16.70 -22.58 -32.20
N ASP A 3 -17.97 -22.96 -32.19
CA ASP A 3 -18.85 -22.87 -33.35
C ASP A 3 -19.00 -21.42 -33.84
N SER A 4 -18.82 -21.19 -35.14
CA SER A 4 -18.79 -19.83 -35.69
C SER A 4 -20.13 -19.10 -35.56
N ASP A 5 -21.23 -19.85 -35.56
CA ASP A 5 -22.56 -19.28 -35.38
C ASP A 5 -22.81 -18.88 -33.91
N ALA A 6 -22.29 -19.66 -32.95
CA ALA A 6 -22.33 -19.31 -31.52
C ALA A 6 -21.50 -18.05 -31.22
N VAL A 7 -20.30 -17.94 -31.79
CA VAL A 7 -19.45 -16.73 -31.65
C VAL A 7 -20.15 -15.51 -32.22
N ARG A 8 -20.85 -15.65 -33.35
CA ARG A 8 -21.58 -14.54 -33.95
C ARG A 8 -22.74 -14.08 -33.06
N ARG A 9 -23.55 -15.00 -32.52
CA ARG A 9 -24.63 -14.67 -31.59
C ARG A 9 -24.12 -14.01 -30.30
N LEU A 10 -22.97 -14.47 -29.79
CA LEU A 10 -22.31 -13.86 -28.64
C LEU A 10 -21.94 -12.39 -28.88
N LEU A 11 -21.45 -12.05 -30.07
CA LEU A 11 -21.12 -10.67 -30.45
C LEU A 11 -22.35 -9.80 -30.75
N GLU A 12 -23.43 -10.42 -31.22
CA GLU A 12 -24.72 -9.75 -31.47
C GLU A 12 -25.52 -9.52 -30.17
N GLY A 13 -25.20 -10.25 -29.09
CA GLY A 13 -25.84 -10.12 -27.78
C GLY A 13 -27.10 -10.98 -27.59
N ASP A 14 -27.37 -11.88 -28.54
CA ASP A 14 -28.58 -12.72 -28.60
C ASP A 14 -28.33 -14.19 -28.18
N ILE A 15 -27.25 -14.46 -27.45
CA ILE A 15 -26.88 -15.81 -27.01
C ILE A 15 -27.51 -16.16 -25.66
N ASP A 16 -27.89 -17.43 -25.48
CA ASP A 16 -28.41 -17.96 -24.21
C ASP A 16 -27.26 -18.14 -23.19
N PRO A 17 -27.39 -17.63 -21.95
CA PRO A 17 -26.45 -17.88 -20.85
C PRO A 17 -26.01 -19.34 -20.72
N VAL A 18 -26.92 -20.28 -20.94
CA VAL A 18 -26.65 -21.72 -20.81
C VAL A 18 -25.68 -22.22 -21.89
N GLU A 19 -25.69 -21.62 -23.09
CA GLU A 19 -24.75 -21.95 -24.16
C GLU A 19 -23.33 -21.49 -23.82
N ILE A 20 -23.18 -20.40 -23.06
CA ILE A 20 -21.89 -19.87 -22.64
C ILE A 20 -21.26 -20.76 -21.57
N GLU A 21 -22.04 -21.28 -20.62
CA GLU A 21 -21.54 -22.15 -19.54
C GLU A 21 -21.04 -23.51 -20.04
N GLN A 22 -21.66 -24.03 -21.10
CA GLN A 22 -21.35 -25.37 -21.62
C GLN A 22 -20.04 -25.43 -22.40
N ASP A 23 -19.53 -24.29 -22.90
CA ASP A 23 -18.29 -24.22 -23.67
C ASP A 23 -17.26 -23.30 -22.97
N PRO A 24 -16.19 -23.86 -22.39
CA PRO A 24 -15.17 -23.07 -21.70
C PRO A 24 -14.41 -22.12 -22.63
N GLU A 25 -14.28 -22.44 -23.93
CA GLU A 25 -13.67 -21.51 -24.89
C GLU A 25 -14.60 -20.32 -25.14
N LEU A 26 -15.90 -20.55 -25.22
CA LEU A 26 -16.92 -19.51 -25.42
C LEU A 26 -17.03 -18.61 -24.18
N TYR A 27 -17.03 -19.20 -22.98
CA TYR A 27 -16.96 -18.49 -21.72
C TYR A 27 -15.74 -17.55 -21.66
N SER A 28 -14.55 -18.06 -22.02
CA SER A 28 -13.32 -17.26 -22.00
C SER A 28 -13.35 -16.06 -22.96
N MET A 29 -14.09 -16.17 -24.07
CA MET A 29 -14.32 -15.05 -24.98
C MET A 29 -15.36 -14.08 -24.43
N ALA A 30 -16.46 -14.58 -23.91
CA ALA A 30 -17.52 -13.78 -23.31
C ALA A 30 -16.98 -12.93 -22.15
N GLU A 31 -16.13 -13.51 -21.31
CA GLU A 31 -15.47 -12.82 -20.18
C GLU A 31 -14.59 -11.66 -20.67
N ARG A 32 -13.89 -11.82 -21.78
CA ARG A 32 -13.05 -10.75 -22.37
C ARG A 32 -13.86 -9.65 -23.04
N ILE A 33 -15.04 -9.97 -23.57
CA ILE A 33 -15.90 -9.03 -24.29
C ILE A 33 -16.78 -8.23 -23.32
N TYR A 34 -17.47 -8.92 -22.42
CA TYR A 34 -18.48 -8.35 -21.54
C TYR A 34 -17.95 -8.09 -20.12
N GLY A 35 -16.88 -8.76 -19.70
CA GLY A 35 -16.40 -8.73 -18.33
C GLY A 35 -17.11 -9.75 -17.43
N SER A 36 -16.44 -10.16 -16.36
CA SER A 36 -16.96 -11.14 -15.41
C SER A 36 -18.19 -10.66 -14.63
N GLU A 37 -18.26 -9.36 -14.33
CA GLU A 37 -19.40 -8.73 -13.64
C GLU A 37 -20.71 -8.78 -14.46
N ALA A 38 -20.62 -8.58 -15.78
CA ALA A 38 -21.76 -8.67 -16.67
C ALA A 38 -22.22 -10.12 -16.87
N LEU A 39 -21.29 -11.07 -16.91
CA LEU A 39 -21.61 -12.50 -16.97
C LEU A 39 -22.34 -12.99 -15.72
N GLU A 40 -21.93 -12.52 -14.54
CA GLU A 40 -22.61 -12.82 -13.28
C GLU A 40 -24.04 -12.24 -13.25
N GLU A 41 -24.24 -11.02 -13.75
CA GLU A 41 -25.58 -10.41 -13.87
C GLU A 41 -26.48 -11.17 -14.86
N MET A 42 -25.89 -11.73 -15.93
CA MET A 42 -26.59 -12.61 -16.88
C MET A 42 -26.81 -14.04 -16.37
N GLY A 43 -26.32 -14.37 -15.16
CA GLY A 43 -26.49 -15.67 -14.53
C GLY A 43 -25.59 -16.77 -15.10
N VAL A 44 -24.44 -16.40 -15.69
CA VAL A 44 -23.44 -17.32 -16.24
C VAL A 44 -22.38 -17.61 -15.18
N HIS A 45 -22.17 -18.88 -14.86
CA HIS A 45 -21.16 -19.31 -13.89
C HIS A 45 -19.82 -19.67 -14.55
N ALA A 46 -18.73 -19.37 -13.83
CA ALA A 46 -17.39 -19.72 -14.25
C ALA A 46 -17.18 -21.25 -14.27
N PRO A 47 -16.45 -21.79 -15.27
CA PRO A 47 -16.12 -23.20 -15.30
C PRO A 47 -15.22 -23.57 -14.12
N GLU A 48 -15.50 -24.70 -13.48
CA GLU A 48 -14.69 -25.22 -12.39
C GLU A 48 -13.30 -25.64 -12.93
N ILE A 49 -12.25 -24.96 -12.47
CA ILE A 49 -10.87 -25.33 -12.79
C ILE A 49 -10.56 -26.60 -12.00
N GLY A 50 -10.56 -27.75 -12.67
CA GLY A 50 -10.14 -29.01 -12.07
C GLY A 50 -8.71 -28.91 -11.54
N GLU A 51 -8.45 -29.45 -10.36
CA GLU A 51 -7.10 -29.59 -9.81
C GLU A 51 -6.27 -30.42 -10.80
N ALA A 52 -5.30 -29.79 -11.46
CA ALA A 52 -4.34 -30.50 -12.29
C ALA A 52 -3.51 -31.42 -11.37
N SER A 53 -3.80 -32.72 -11.40
CA SER A 53 -2.99 -33.72 -10.71
C SER A 53 -1.66 -33.85 -11.47
N GLU A 54 -0.66 -33.05 -11.08
CA GLU A 54 0.72 -33.35 -11.42
C GLU A 54 1.13 -34.60 -10.61
N GLU A 55 0.94 -35.78 -11.20
CA GLU A 55 1.62 -36.99 -10.72
C GLU A 55 3.12 -36.82 -11.01
N VAL A 56 3.84 -36.24 -10.05
CA VAL A 56 5.30 -36.22 -10.07
C VAL A 56 5.78 -37.61 -9.68
N ASP A 57 6.25 -38.38 -10.66
CA ASP A 57 6.94 -39.67 -10.46
C ASP A 57 8.26 -39.45 -9.73
N PHE A 58 8.23 -39.49 -8.41
CA PHE A 58 9.43 -39.58 -7.59
C PHE A 58 9.96 -41.02 -7.68
N GLY A 59 10.85 -41.26 -8.64
CA GLY A 59 11.56 -42.54 -8.77
C GLY A 59 12.20 -42.98 -7.45
N LEU A 60 12.17 -44.29 -7.20
CA LEU A 60 12.66 -44.96 -5.98
C LEU A 60 14.08 -44.47 -5.59
N ILE A 61 14.15 -43.72 -4.50
CA ILE A 61 15.42 -43.29 -3.90
C ILE A 61 16.05 -44.52 -3.22
N SER A 62 17.28 -44.87 -3.63
CA SER A 62 18.06 -45.95 -3.01
C SER A 62 18.61 -45.50 -1.65
N ASP A 63 18.41 -46.30 -0.60
CA ASP A 63 18.81 -46.02 0.79
C ASP A 63 20.35 -45.99 1.02
N ASP A 64 21.16 -46.26 0.00
CA ASP A 64 22.62 -46.38 0.10
C ASP A 64 23.38 -45.03 -0.07
N ILE A 65 22.68 -43.91 -0.15
CA ILE A 65 23.30 -42.58 -0.32
C ILE A 65 23.26 -41.83 1.01
N SER A 66 24.32 -41.96 1.80
CA SER A 66 24.57 -41.06 2.93
C SER A 66 25.14 -39.74 2.40
N LEU A 67 24.38 -38.66 2.50
CA LEU A 67 24.90 -37.31 2.28
C LEU A 67 25.99 -37.03 3.32
N PRO A 68 27.17 -36.50 2.94
CA PRO A 68 28.12 -36.01 3.92
C PRO A 68 27.45 -34.91 4.75
N ASP A 69 27.65 -34.93 6.07
CA ASP A 69 27.20 -33.88 6.97
C ASP A 69 27.87 -32.56 6.57
N PHE A 70 27.16 -31.81 5.72
CA PHE A 70 27.57 -30.48 5.31
C PHE A 70 27.31 -29.58 6.51
N ILE A 71 28.34 -29.34 7.31
CA ILE A 71 28.36 -28.28 8.29
C ILE A 71 28.78 -27.04 7.49
N PRO A 72 27.85 -26.16 7.08
CA PRO A 72 28.25 -24.92 6.43
C PRO A 72 29.16 -24.17 7.40
N ASP A 73 30.35 -23.78 6.93
CA ASP A 73 31.14 -22.73 7.56
C ASP A 73 30.32 -21.43 7.44
N LEU A 74 29.37 -21.27 8.36
CA LEU A 74 28.67 -20.02 8.56
C LEU A 74 29.75 -19.03 8.96
N PRO A 75 30.06 -18.01 8.13
CA PRO A 75 30.95 -16.95 8.58
C PRO A 75 30.35 -16.43 9.88
N ASP A 76 31.14 -16.30 10.94
CA ASP A 76 30.72 -15.74 12.22
C ASP A 76 29.85 -14.52 11.94
N LEU A 77 28.54 -14.73 11.95
CA LEU A 77 27.55 -13.68 11.82
C LEU A 77 27.86 -12.86 13.06
N LYS A 78 28.47 -11.69 12.86
CA LYS A 78 28.73 -10.70 13.89
C LYS A 78 27.37 -10.25 14.45
N VAL A 79 26.72 -11.11 15.22
CA VAL A 79 25.60 -10.81 16.11
C VAL A 79 26.22 -10.08 17.30
N GLY A 80 26.71 -8.88 17.03
CA GLY A 80 27.64 -8.25 17.95
C GLY A 80 28.18 -6.92 17.47
N ALA A 81 27.41 -6.12 16.73
CA ALA A 81 27.73 -4.71 16.52
C ALA A 81 26.57 -3.95 15.86
N ASP A 82 25.38 -3.88 16.45
CA ASP A 82 24.45 -2.83 16.00
C ASP A 82 23.58 -2.11 17.04
N GLY A 83 24.15 -1.92 18.24
CA GLY A 83 23.62 -0.90 19.14
C GLY A 83 23.81 0.53 18.60
N LYS A 84 24.74 0.75 17.66
CA LYS A 84 25.13 2.09 17.19
C LYS A 84 24.25 2.59 16.04
N SER A 85 23.89 1.78 15.04
CA SER A 85 23.02 2.25 13.94
C SER A 85 21.58 2.44 14.42
N ARG A 86 21.07 1.56 15.30
CA ARG A 86 19.72 1.73 15.89
C ARG A 86 19.58 3.05 16.66
N ARG A 87 20.62 3.47 17.39
CA ARG A 87 20.64 4.75 18.12
C ARG A 87 20.62 5.94 17.17
N TRP A 88 21.48 5.91 16.15
CA TRP A 88 21.51 6.97 15.14
C TRP A 88 20.21 7.04 14.34
N GLY A 89 19.55 5.91 14.08
CA GLY A 89 18.21 5.86 13.50
C GLY A 89 17.15 6.55 14.38
N LEU A 90 17.14 6.29 15.69
CA LEU A 90 16.22 6.94 16.64
C LEU A 90 16.46 8.45 16.74
N VAL A 91 17.72 8.88 16.81
CA VAL A 91 18.08 10.30 16.85
C VAL A 91 17.69 11.00 15.55
N PHE A 92 17.98 10.38 14.40
CA PHE A 92 17.60 10.91 13.10
C PHE A 92 16.09 11.02 12.96
N PHE A 93 15.34 9.98 13.34
CA PHE A 93 13.88 10.00 13.31
C PHE A 93 13.30 11.09 14.22
N GLY A 94 13.80 11.24 15.44
CA GLY A 94 13.39 12.30 16.36
C GLY A 94 13.69 13.70 15.82
N PHE A 95 14.88 13.91 15.23
CA PHE A 95 15.26 15.19 14.64
C PHE A 95 14.44 15.53 13.39
N CYS A 96 14.22 14.56 12.50
CA CYS A 96 13.38 14.73 11.31
C CYS A 96 11.92 15.02 11.69
N GLY A 97 11.38 14.35 12.70
CA GLY A 97 10.04 14.62 13.20
C GLY A 97 9.89 16.02 13.81
N LEU A 98 10.90 16.46 14.58
CA LEU A 98 10.99 17.84 15.08
C LEU A 98 11.02 18.85 13.93
N ALA A 99 11.95 18.66 12.98
CA ALA A 99 12.09 19.55 11.83
C ALA A 99 10.80 19.61 11.00
N GLY A 100 10.15 18.46 10.75
CA GLY A 100 8.88 18.39 10.03
C GLY A 100 7.72 19.08 10.76
N THR A 101 7.66 18.95 12.09
CA THR A 101 6.61 19.60 12.90
C THR A 101 6.80 21.12 12.92
N ILE A 102 8.04 21.58 13.08
CA ILE A 102 8.39 23.02 12.99
C ILE A 102 8.10 23.54 11.58
N PHE A 103 8.46 22.78 10.55
CA PHE A 103 8.17 23.14 9.17
C PHE A 103 6.66 23.29 8.93
N ASN A 104 5.85 22.32 9.39
CA ASN A 104 4.39 22.41 9.33
C ASN A 104 3.86 23.65 10.07
N MET A 105 4.43 24.01 11.22
CA MET A 105 3.96 25.15 12.01
C MET A 105 4.35 26.52 11.40
N VAL A 106 5.54 26.63 10.82
CA VAL A 106 6.10 27.91 10.31
C VAL A 106 5.73 28.17 8.85
N ILE A 107 5.86 27.15 8.00
CA ILE A 107 5.66 27.26 6.54
C ILE A 107 4.34 26.60 6.14
N GLY A 108 3.97 25.49 6.78
CA GLY A 108 2.77 24.74 6.42
C GLY A 108 3.00 23.80 5.24
N VAL A 109 2.59 22.54 5.41
CA VAL A 109 2.74 21.51 4.37
C VAL A 109 1.92 21.83 3.12
N GLY A 110 0.81 22.56 3.26
CA GLY A 110 -0.03 22.95 2.13
C GLY A 110 0.70 23.82 1.10
N ALA A 111 1.67 24.64 1.52
CA ALA A 111 2.48 25.45 0.60
C ALA A 111 3.23 24.58 -0.42
N ILE A 112 3.80 23.45 0.04
CA ILE A 112 4.49 22.50 -0.84
C ILE A 112 3.48 21.77 -1.72
N LEU A 113 2.38 21.29 -1.13
CA LEU A 113 1.38 20.51 -1.87
C LEU A 113 0.75 21.32 -3.02
N CYS A 114 0.53 22.61 -2.80
CA CYS A 114 -0.01 23.52 -3.81
C CYS A 114 1.05 23.90 -4.85
N SER A 115 2.29 24.17 -4.43
CA SER A 115 3.37 24.53 -5.36
C SER A 115 3.83 23.37 -6.24
N THR A 116 3.69 22.13 -5.79
CA THR A 116 4.09 20.93 -6.55
C THR A 116 2.95 20.37 -7.41
N GLY A 117 1.73 20.88 -7.26
CA GLY A 117 0.55 20.40 -7.97
C GLY A 117 0.00 19.08 -7.47
N ILE A 118 0.50 18.57 -6.33
CA ILE A 118 0.01 17.34 -5.70
C ILE A 118 -1.40 17.53 -5.12
N ALA A 119 -1.69 18.74 -4.61
CA ALA A 119 -3.02 19.13 -4.19
C ALA A 119 -3.48 20.36 -4.98
N ASN A 120 -4.72 20.34 -5.46
CA ASN A 120 -5.37 21.47 -6.13
C ASN A 120 -6.75 21.77 -5.51
N MET A 121 -6.91 21.47 -4.22
CA MET A 121 -8.16 21.63 -3.50
C MET A 121 -8.16 22.99 -2.81
N ARG A 122 -9.26 23.73 -2.84
CA ARG A 122 -9.37 25.06 -2.21
C ARG A 122 -9.13 25.03 -0.69
N GLN A 123 -9.38 23.90 -0.06
CA GLN A 123 -9.14 23.66 1.37
C GLN A 123 -7.65 23.69 1.72
N ILE A 124 -6.82 23.10 0.86
CA ILE A 124 -5.36 22.99 1.04
C ILE A 124 -4.68 24.23 0.46
N CYS A 125 -5.13 24.63 -0.73
CA CYS A 125 -4.65 25.76 -1.52
C CYS A 125 -5.63 26.92 -1.39
N SER A 126 -5.68 27.53 -0.21
CA SER A 126 -6.56 28.67 0.01
C SER A 126 -6.03 29.90 -0.72
N GLU A 127 -6.92 30.62 -1.40
CA GLU A 127 -6.59 31.87 -2.10
C GLU A 127 -6.23 33.00 -1.11
N ASP A 128 -6.82 32.95 0.10
CA ASP A 128 -6.59 33.92 1.16
C ASP A 128 -5.23 33.72 1.87
N TYR A 129 -4.82 32.46 2.01
CA TYR A 129 -3.59 32.08 2.68
C TYR A 129 -2.87 31.03 1.79
N SER A 130 -1.90 31.49 1.01
CA SER A 130 -1.09 30.64 0.10
C SER A 130 -0.34 29.50 0.80
N GLN A 131 -0.34 29.50 2.13
CA GLN A 131 0.34 28.55 2.99
C GLN A 131 -0.65 28.08 4.08
N THR A 132 -0.83 26.77 4.19
CA THR A 132 -1.69 26.14 5.19
C THR A 132 -0.92 25.05 5.95
N LYS A 133 -1.10 25.00 7.27
CA LYS A 133 -0.58 23.93 8.14
C LYS A 133 -1.66 22.87 8.37
N VAL A 134 -1.21 21.63 8.55
CA VAL A 134 -2.08 20.50 8.91
C VAL A 134 -2.31 20.51 10.42
N VAL A 135 -3.58 20.40 10.82
CA VAL A 135 -4.00 20.14 12.19
C VAL A 135 -4.05 18.63 12.41
N TRP A 136 -3.01 18.08 13.03
CA TRP A 136 -2.81 16.65 13.18
C TRP A 136 -3.96 15.90 13.89
N THR A 137 -4.66 16.57 14.81
CA THR A 137 -5.80 15.96 15.54
C THR A 137 -7.03 15.75 14.66
N LYS A 138 -7.10 16.41 13.51
CA LYS A 138 -8.23 16.28 12.56
C LYS A 138 -7.80 15.63 11.24
N GLY A 139 -6.53 15.78 10.84
CA GLY A 139 -5.97 15.23 9.60
C GLY A 139 -5.43 13.80 9.69
N TYR A 140 -5.80 13.01 10.71
CA TYR A 140 -5.32 11.63 10.86
C TYR A 140 -6.11 10.61 10.01
N THR A 141 -7.29 10.98 9.51
CA THR A 141 -8.10 10.18 8.58
C THR A 141 -8.03 10.76 7.17
N TRP A 142 -8.26 9.90 6.16
CA TRP A 142 -8.34 10.33 4.77
C TRP A 142 -9.43 11.39 4.55
N ASP A 143 -10.63 11.14 5.06
CA ASP A 143 -11.74 12.10 5.01
C ASP A 143 -11.40 13.40 5.73
N GLY A 144 -10.79 13.30 6.92
CA GLY A 144 -10.34 14.44 7.70
C GLY A 144 -9.41 15.35 6.89
N LEU A 145 -8.43 14.79 6.18
CA LEU A 145 -7.50 15.56 5.37
C LEU A 145 -8.16 16.40 4.25
N HIS A 146 -9.40 16.08 3.86
CA HIS A 146 -10.16 16.79 2.83
C HIS A 146 -11.13 17.84 3.40
N GLN A 147 -11.19 18.01 4.72
CA GLN A 147 -12.04 19.00 5.38
C GLN A 147 -11.32 20.36 5.50
N ILE A 148 -12.06 21.47 5.45
CA ILE A 148 -11.48 22.82 5.60
C ILE A 148 -10.79 22.96 6.96
N GLU A 149 -11.38 22.39 8.01
CA GLU A 149 -10.94 22.62 9.39
C GLU A 149 -9.58 22.01 9.73
N THR A 150 -9.04 21.17 8.84
CA THR A 150 -7.72 20.54 9.02
C THR A 150 -6.58 21.38 8.49
N TRP A 151 -6.89 22.39 7.66
CA TRP A 151 -5.92 23.25 7.02
C TRP A 151 -6.08 24.67 7.56
N VAL A 152 -5.17 25.07 8.43
CA VAL A 152 -5.24 26.35 9.14
C VAL A 152 -4.02 27.19 8.78
N LYS A 153 -4.13 28.52 8.92
CA LYS A 153 -3.01 29.43 8.69
C LYS A 153 -1.79 29.07 9.58
N PRO A 154 -0.57 28.93 9.02
CA PRO A 154 0.65 28.72 9.79
C PRO A 154 0.99 29.95 10.65
N MET A 155 1.88 29.79 11.63
CA MET A 155 2.19 30.79 12.68
C MET A 155 1.00 31.29 13.54
N THR A 156 -0.17 30.68 13.42
CA THR A 156 -1.22 30.81 14.43
C THR A 156 -0.84 30.07 15.70
N GLU A 157 -1.49 30.39 16.82
CA GLU A 157 -1.22 29.80 18.14
C GLU A 157 -0.95 28.29 18.05
N PRO A 158 0.08 27.77 18.74
CA PRO A 158 0.40 26.35 18.69
C PRO A 158 -0.80 25.56 19.23
N LEU A 159 -1.36 24.69 18.39
CA LEU A 159 -2.48 23.85 18.77
C LEU A 159 -1.98 22.74 19.71
N LEU A 160 -2.88 22.20 20.53
CA LEU A 160 -2.54 21.12 21.45
C LEU A 160 -1.87 19.93 20.73
N GLY A 161 -2.32 19.59 19.53
CA GLY A 161 -1.72 18.55 18.70
C GLY A 161 -0.26 18.84 18.30
N ASP A 162 0.05 20.09 17.96
CA ASP A 162 1.42 20.50 17.59
C ASP A 162 2.38 20.34 18.78
N LEU A 163 1.93 20.75 19.98
CA LEU A 163 2.70 20.61 21.22
C LEU A 163 2.93 19.14 21.60
N LEU A 164 1.91 18.29 21.45
CA LEU A 164 2.03 16.86 21.72
C LEU A 164 3.04 16.20 20.79
N ILE A 165 2.99 16.49 19.49
CA ILE A 165 3.90 15.92 18.49
C ILE A 165 5.33 16.42 18.70
N LEU A 166 5.51 17.71 18.99
CA LEU A 166 6.81 18.25 19.38
C LEU A 166 7.34 17.53 20.63
N SER A 167 6.53 17.37 21.67
CA SER A 167 6.93 16.68 22.88
C SER A 167 7.34 15.22 22.60
N PHE A 168 6.57 14.51 21.78
CA PHE A 168 6.85 13.13 21.40
C PHE A 168 8.20 13.00 20.68
N PHE A 169 8.45 13.82 19.66
CA PHE A 169 9.72 13.77 18.93
C PHE A 169 10.91 14.26 19.76
N THR A 170 10.73 15.23 20.68
CA THR A 170 11.79 15.59 21.63
C THR A 170 12.14 14.43 22.55
N VAL A 171 11.15 13.70 23.09
CA VAL A 171 11.38 12.53 23.95
C VAL A 171 12.11 11.44 23.17
N ILE A 172 11.75 11.18 21.92
CA ILE A 172 12.46 10.20 21.09
C ILE A 172 13.90 10.63 20.81
N ALA A 173 14.14 11.88 20.46
CA ALA A 173 15.48 12.40 20.20
C ALA A 173 16.36 12.31 21.47
N ILE A 174 15.81 12.72 22.61
CA ILE A 174 16.46 12.61 23.93
C ILE A 174 16.72 11.14 24.27
N ALA A 175 15.73 10.26 24.16
CA ALA A 175 15.91 8.83 24.39
C ALA A 175 17.01 8.24 23.48
N GLY A 176 17.05 8.61 22.21
CA GLY A 176 18.11 8.21 21.28
C GLY A 176 19.51 8.67 21.71
N LEU A 177 19.63 9.85 22.34
CA LEU A 177 20.87 10.39 22.87
C LEU A 177 21.27 9.76 24.23
N PHE A 178 20.29 9.46 25.09
CA PHE A 178 20.51 9.02 26.48
C PHE A 178 20.38 7.51 26.71
N LEU A 179 19.87 6.72 25.76
CA LEU A 179 19.88 5.26 25.78
C LEU A 179 21.33 4.76 25.61
N LYS A 180 22.09 4.87 26.70
CA LYS A 180 23.47 4.44 26.85
C LYS A 180 23.54 3.35 27.92
N LYS A 181 23.18 2.13 27.51
CA LYS A 181 23.81 0.86 27.92
C LYS A 181 23.18 -0.20 27.04
#